data_AF-A0A4R2HES4-F1
#
_entry.id   AF-A0A4R2HES4-F1
#
_cell.length_a   1.000
_cell.length_b   1.000
_cell.length_c   1.000
_cell.angle_alpha   90.00
_cell.angle_beta   90.00
_cell.angle_gamma   90.00
#
_symmetry.space_group_name_H-M   'P 1'
#
loop_
_entity.id
_entity.type
_entity.pdbx_description
1 polymer ?
#
loop_
_entity_poly.entity_id
_entity_poly.type
_entity_poly.pdbx_seq_one_letter_code
_entity_poly.pdbx_strand_id
1 'polypeptide(L)'
;MNTIDEQLWDYIDGNLDAAQASIIKEKIDTDAEVKNQYEELLRFNLTFDKIELEEPSMSFTRNVMESVAIVPAPVAMKTQVDKKIIYSIGGFFIISLLALFGYVLYNSNLTMPGFDQKINFNFNLDKYITPTTVYSFLFADLVIGLIFLDRFLRDKIVQSKKI
;
A
#
# COMPACT_ATOMS: atom_id res chain seq x y z
N MET A 1 -20.24 -13.39 3.11
CA MET A 1 -21.20 -14.12 3.96
C MET A 1 -21.54 -15.33 3.15
N ASN A 2 -20.91 -16.48 3.43
CA ASN A 2 -21.04 -17.63 2.53
C ASN A 2 -22.47 -18.16 2.59
N THR A 3 -23.06 -18.43 1.43
CA THR A 3 -24.40 -19.00 1.34
C THR A 3 -24.37 -20.47 1.80
N ILE A 4 -25.53 -21.03 2.16
CA ILE A 4 -25.63 -22.46 2.53
C ILE A 4 -25.13 -23.33 1.37
N ASP A 5 -25.41 -22.94 0.13
CA ASP A 5 -24.93 -23.61 -1.08
C ASP A 5 -23.41 -23.65 -1.17
N GLU A 6 -22.71 -22.52 -0.94
CA GLU A 6 -21.24 -22.48 -0.93
C GLU A 6 -20.65 -23.41 0.13
N GLN A 7 -21.28 -23.48 1.32
CA GLN A 7 -20.84 -24.40 2.37
C GLN A 7 -21.07 -25.87 2.01
N LEU A 8 -22.12 -26.19 1.25
CA LEU A 8 -22.36 -27.55 0.73
C LEU A 8 -21.35 -27.91 -0.37
N TRP A 9 -20.98 -26.97 -1.23
CA TRP A 9 -19.91 -27.16 -2.23
C TRP A 9 -18.56 -27.43 -1.56
N ASP A 10 -18.17 -26.60 -0.59
CA ASP A 10 -16.91 -26.79 0.16
C ASP A 10 -16.88 -28.15 0.90
N TYR A 11 -18.06 -28.68 1.28
CA TYR A 11 -18.21 -30.00 1.90
C TYR A 11 -18.08 -31.15 0.90
N ILE A 12 -18.66 -31.02 -0.30
CA ILE A 12 -18.52 -32.00 -1.38
C ILE A 12 -17.06 -32.07 -1.86
N ASP A 13 -16.38 -30.93 -1.94
CA ASP A 13 -14.98 -30.83 -2.38
C ASP A 13 -13.95 -31.21 -1.29
N GLY A 14 -14.40 -31.39 -0.04
CA GLY A 14 -13.53 -31.74 1.10
C GLY A 14 -12.61 -30.61 1.55
N ASN A 15 -12.97 -29.35 1.28
CA ASN A 15 -12.16 -28.16 1.54
C ASN A 15 -12.45 -27.52 2.93
N LEU A 16 -13.32 -28.15 3.73
CA LEU A 16 -13.71 -27.72 5.08
C LEU A 16 -12.85 -28.35 6.18
N ASP A 17 -12.70 -27.63 7.29
CA ASP A 17 -12.11 -28.17 8.52
C ASP A 17 -13.04 -29.23 9.16
N ALA A 18 -12.46 -30.16 9.93
CA ALA A 18 -13.18 -31.30 10.51
C ALA A 18 -14.37 -30.88 11.41
N ALA A 19 -14.23 -29.76 12.12
CA ALA A 19 -15.31 -29.20 12.94
C ALA A 19 -16.47 -28.66 12.09
N GLN A 20 -16.15 -28.02 10.96
CA GLN A 20 -17.15 -27.45 10.05
C GLN A 20 -17.87 -28.54 9.25
N ALA A 21 -17.14 -29.57 8.82
CA ALA A 21 -17.72 -30.74 8.15
C ALA A 21 -18.76 -31.46 9.04
N SER A 22 -18.52 -31.57 10.34
CA SER A 22 -19.48 -32.16 11.28
C SER A 22 -20.76 -31.33 11.43
N ILE A 23 -20.65 -30.00 11.43
CA ILE A 23 -21.79 -29.08 11.54
C ILE A 23 -22.65 -29.14 10.27
N ILE A 24 -22.02 -29.17 9.09
CA ILE A 24 -22.74 -29.29 7.81
C ILE A 24 -23.43 -30.65 7.70
N LYS A 25 -22.76 -31.73 8.15
CA LYS A 25 -23.36 -33.06 8.20
C LYS A 25 -24.60 -33.11 9.10
N GLU A 26 -24.53 -32.53 10.30
CA GLU A 26 -25.68 -32.43 11.20
C GLU A 26 -26.83 -31.62 10.57
N LYS A 27 -26.52 -30.54 9.84
CA LYS A 27 -27.51 -29.75 9.09
C LYS A 27 -28.17 -30.53 7.96
N ILE A 28 -27.41 -31.33 7.20
CA ILE A 28 -27.95 -32.21 6.16
C ILE A 28 -28.91 -33.25 6.77
N ASP A 29 -28.62 -33.75 7.97
CA ASP A 29 -29.45 -34.74 8.65
C ASP A 29 -30.70 -34.13 9.32
N THR A 30 -30.62 -32.87 9.75
CA THR A 30 -31.70 -32.18 10.50
C THR A 30 -32.69 -31.45 9.60
N ASP A 31 -32.23 -30.89 8.48
CA ASP A 31 -33.03 -30.03 7.59
C ASP A 31 -33.28 -30.71 6.23
N ALA A 32 -34.57 -30.94 5.93
CA ALA A 32 -35.00 -31.55 4.68
C ALA A 32 -34.72 -30.68 3.45
N GLU A 33 -34.69 -29.35 3.59
CA GLU A 33 -34.41 -28.43 2.49
C GLU A 33 -32.92 -28.49 2.10
N VAL A 34 -32.04 -28.48 3.10
CA VAL A 34 -30.58 -28.61 2.94
C VAL A 34 -30.20 -29.98 2.36
N LYS A 35 -30.89 -31.04 2.78
CA LYS A 35 -30.69 -32.37 2.21
C LYS A 35 -31.04 -32.44 0.72
N ASN A 36 -32.16 -31.84 0.32
CA ASN A 36 -32.56 -31.82 -1.09
C ASN A 36 -31.54 -31.04 -1.95
N GLN A 37 -31.06 -29.90 -1.46
CA GLN A 37 -30.00 -29.12 -2.13
C GLN A 37 -28.70 -29.94 -2.26
N TYR A 38 -28.28 -30.62 -1.20
CA TYR A 38 -27.10 -31.50 -1.24
C TYR A 38 -27.26 -32.63 -2.28
N GLU A 39 -28.41 -33.29 -2.32
CA GLU A 39 -28.67 -34.35 -3.31
C GLU A 39 -28.70 -33.82 -4.75
N GLU A 40 -29.22 -32.60 -4.97
CA GLU A 40 -29.20 -31.94 -6.27
C GLU A 40 -27.77 -31.63 -6.73
N LEU A 41 -26.94 -31.05 -5.86
CA LEU A 41 -25.53 -30.77 -6.12
C LEU A 41 -24.74 -32.05 -6.41
N LEU A 42 -25.00 -33.13 -5.67
CA LEU A 42 -24.36 -34.42 -5.89
C LEU A 42 -24.75 -35.02 -7.25
N ARG A 43 -26.03 -34.95 -7.62
CA ARG A 43 -26.51 -35.42 -8.94
C ARG A 43 -25.93 -34.60 -10.08
N PHE A 44 -25.78 -33.30 -9.88
CA PHE A 44 -25.14 -32.41 -10.83
C PHE A 44 -23.67 -32.82 -11.04
N ASN A 45 -22.89 -32.98 -9.97
CA ASN A 45 -21.49 -33.41 -10.05
C ASN A 45 -21.33 -34.77 -10.78
N LEU A 46 -22.16 -35.76 -10.43
CA LEU A 46 -22.19 -37.06 -11.10
C LEU A 46 -22.60 -37.00 -12.58
N THR A 47 -23.28 -35.94 -13.01
CA THR A 47 -23.62 -35.71 -14.43
C THR A 47 -22.41 -35.15 -15.17
N PHE A 48 -21.63 -34.26 -14.54
CA PHE A 48 -20.38 -33.74 -15.10
C PHE A 48 -19.29 -34.81 -15.22
N ASP A 49 -19.20 -35.73 -14.27
CA ASP A 49 -18.27 -36.87 -14.35
C ASP A 49 -18.53 -37.79 -15.57
N LYS A 50 -19.76 -37.78 -16.10
CA LYS A 50 -20.14 -38.55 -17.29
C LYS A 50 -19.92 -37.81 -18.59
N ILE A 51 -19.56 -36.53 -18.53
CA ILE A 51 -19.17 -35.77 -19.72
C ILE A 51 -17.77 -36.25 -20.06
N GLU A 52 -17.64 -36.97 -21.18
CA GLU A 52 -16.34 -37.31 -21.72
C GLU A 52 -15.58 -36.02 -22.01
N LEU A 53 -14.42 -35.85 -21.37
CA LEU A 53 -13.52 -34.74 -21.64
C LEU A 53 -12.99 -34.89 -23.06
N GLU A 54 -13.61 -34.18 -24.01
CA GLU A 54 -13.08 -34.10 -25.36
C GLU A 54 -11.70 -33.44 -25.33
N GLU A 55 -10.71 -34.13 -25.91
CA GLU A 55 -9.36 -33.59 -26.01
C GLU A 55 -9.40 -32.35 -26.92
N PRO A 56 -8.83 -31.21 -26.46
CA PRO A 56 -8.78 -30.02 -27.30
C PRO A 56 -7.97 -30.31 -28.57
N SER A 57 -8.22 -29.54 -29.62
CA SER A 57 -7.48 -29.71 -30.87
C SER A 57 -5.97 -29.52 -30.66
N MET A 58 -5.15 -30.25 -31.43
CA MET A 58 -3.67 -30.15 -31.37
C MET A 58 -3.14 -28.71 -31.51
N SER A 59 -3.90 -27.82 -32.14
CA SER A 59 -3.53 -26.41 -32.32
C SER A 59 -4.02 -25.47 -31.22
N PHE A 60 -4.92 -25.91 -30.34
CA PHE A 60 -5.50 -25.09 -29.27
C PHE A 60 -4.42 -24.52 -28.35
N THR A 61 -3.58 -25.39 -27.78
CA THR A 61 -2.50 -24.98 -26.88
C THR A 61 -1.55 -24.00 -27.54
N ARG A 62 -1.22 -24.21 -28.82
CA ARG A 62 -0.38 -23.29 -29.60
C ARG A 62 -1.03 -21.91 -29.72
N ASN A 63 -2.31 -21.85 -30.10
CA ASN A 63 -3.04 -20.60 -30.30
C ASN A 63 -3.20 -19.81 -28.98
N VAL A 64 -3.47 -20.52 -27.86
CA VAL A 64 -3.59 -19.91 -26.53
C VAL A 64 -2.24 -19.36 -26.06
N MET A 65 -1.17 -20.14 -26.16
CA MET A 65 0.16 -19.71 -25.71
C MET A 65 0.74 -18.59 -26.58
N GLU A 66 0.44 -18.58 -27.88
CA GLU A 66 0.79 -17.46 -28.77
C GLU A 66 0.05 -16.17 -28.35
N SER A 67 -1.24 -16.28 -28.02
CA SER A 67 -2.04 -15.14 -27.54
C SER A 67 -1.54 -14.61 -26.19
N VAL A 68 -1.15 -15.49 -25.27
CA VAL A 68 -0.60 -15.12 -23.95
C VAL A 68 0.79 -14.50 -24.08
N ALA A 69 1.63 -14.97 -25.01
CA ALA A 69 2.97 -14.43 -25.23
C ALA A 69 2.97 -12.98 -25.74
N ILE A 70 1.90 -12.56 -26.43
CA ILE A 70 1.72 -11.17 -26.89
C ILE A 70 1.40 -10.23 -25.71
N VAL A 71 0.81 -10.75 -24.63
CA VAL A 71 0.50 -9.96 -23.44
C VAL A 71 1.80 -9.75 -22.65
N PRO A 72 2.30 -8.50 -22.51
CA PRO A 72 3.47 -8.25 -21.71
C PRO A 72 3.21 -8.68 -20.26
N ALA A 73 4.15 -9.41 -19.68
CA ALA A 73 4.07 -9.86 -18.28
C ALA A 73 3.76 -8.66 -17.37
N PRO A 74 2.89 -8.81 -16.36
CA PRO A 74 2.51 -7.71 -15.49
C PRO A 74 3.76 -7.18 -14.79
N VAL A 75 4.24 -6.03 -15.25
CA VAL A 75 5.40 -5.37 -14.68
C VAL A 75 4.98 -4.92 -13.30
N ALA A 76 5.66 -5.40 -12.25
CA ALA A 76 5.46 -4.90 -10.90
C ALA A 76 5.55 -3.37 -10.94
N MET A 77 4.43 -2.70 -10.68
CA MET A 77 4.34 -1.24 -10.72
C MET A 77 5.25 -0.66 -9.64
N LYS A 78 6.53 -0.47 -9.96
CA LYS A 78 7.42 0.36 -9.15
C LYS A 78 6.78 1.74 -9.12
N THR A 79 6.44 2.21 -7.93
CA THR A 79 5.96 3.57 -7.71
C THR A 79 7.04 4.52 -8.23
N GLN A 80 6.85 5.07 -9.42
CA GLN A 80 7.81 5.99 -10.04
C GLN A 80 7.63 7.35 -9.37
N VAL A 81 8.24 7.53 -8.20
CA VAL A 81 8.41 8.89 -7.67
C VAL A 81 9.55 9.52 -8.47
N ASP A 82 9.25 10.57 -9.24
CA ASP A 82 10.26 11.31 -9.98
C ASP A 82 11.28 11.89 -8.99
N LYS A 83 12.56 11.62 -9.24
CA LYS A 83 13.67 12.14 -8.43
C LYS A 83 13.66 13.67 -8.35
N LYS A 84 13.11 14.35 -9.36
CA LYS A 84 12.94 15.80 -9.34
C LYS A 84 12.04 16.30 -8.20
N ILE A 85 11.00 15.54 -7.86
CA ILE A 85 10.08 15.86 -6.75
C ILE A 85 10.81 15.72 -5.41
N ILE A 86 11.67 14.71 -5.27
CA ILE A 86 12.48 14.52 -4.06
C ILE A 86 13.45 15.70 -3.89
N TYR A 87 14.13 16.10 -4.97
CA TYR A 87 15.04 17.23 -4.92
C TYR A 87 14.34 18.58 -4.69
N SER A 88 13.12 18.78 -5.22
CA SER A 88 12.38 20.03 -5.00
C SER A 88 11.92 20.16 -3.54
N ILE A 89 11.40 19.08 -2.95
CA ILE A 89 11.00 19.07 -1.53
C ILE A 89 12.23 19.28 -0.64
N GLY A 90 13.33 18.57 -0.91
CA GLY A 90 14.58 18.74 -0.15
C GLY A 90 15.17 20.15 -0.27
N GLY A 91 15.16 20.72 -1.48
CA GLY A 91 15.62 22.08 -1.73
C GLY A 91 14.78 23.14 -1.00
N PHE A 92 13.45 23.01 -1.04
CA PHE A 92 12.55 23.89 -0.29
C PHE A 92 12.86 23.88 1.20
N PHE A 93 13.10 22.69 1.76
CA PHE A 93 13.44 22.52 3.17
C PHE A 93 14.74 23.23 3.55
N ILE A 94 15.81 23.03 2.77
CA ILE A 94 17.11 23.68 3.01
C ILE A 94 16.98 25.20 2.95
N ILE A 95 16.27 25.72 1.95
CA ILE A 95 16.03 27.16 1.80
C ILE A 95 15.25 27.71 2.99
N SER A 96 14.21 27.01 3.45
CA SER A 96 13.42 27.46 4.58
C SER A 96 14.21 27.44 5.90
N LEU A 97 15.01 26.40 6.12
CA LEU A 97 15.89 26.31 7.27
C LEU A 97 16.90 27.46 7.29
N LEU A 98 17.49 27.79 6.14
CA LEU A 98 18.40 28.94 5.99
C LEU A 98 17.69 30.27 6.24
N ALA A 99 16.46 30.44 5.76
CA ALA A 99 15.67 31.65 5.99
C ALA A 99 15.35 31.84 7.48
N LEU A 100 14.95 30.77 8.17
CA LEU A 100 14.68 30.79 9.60
C LEU A 100 15.96 31.05 10.41
N PHE A 101 17.07 30.40 10.03
CA PHE A 101 18.38 30.64 10.65
C PHE A 101 18.82 32.10 10.48
N GLY A 102 18.66 32.68 9.29
CA GLY A 102 18.92 34.09 9.03
C GLY A 102 18.02 35.02 9.85
N TYR A 103 16.73 34.70 10.00
CA TYR A 103 15.81 35.46 10.84
C TYR A 103 16.21 35.42 12.32
N VAL A 104 16.64 34.26 12.83
CA VAL A 104 17.14 34.14 14.21
C VAL A 104 18.40 34.96 14.40
N LEU A 105 19.37 34.90 13.47
CA LEU A 105 20.58 35.72 13.54
C LEU A 105 20.28 37.22 13.48
N TYR A 106 19.32 37.63 12.65
CA TYR A 106 18.88 39.02 12.54
C TYR A 106 18.25 39.55 13.83
N ASN A 107 17.41 38.76 14.49
CA ASN A 107 16.75 39.16 15.74
C ASN A 107 17.60 38.91 16.99
N SER A 108 18.69 38.15 16.87
CA SER A 108 19.61 37.91 17.98
C SER A 108 20.50 39.13 18.18
N ASN A 109 20.46 39.73 19.37
CA ASN A 109 21.48 40.67 19.82
C ASN A 109 22.78 39.91 20.10
N LEU A 110 23.54 39.63 19.04
CA LEU A 110 24.90 39.10 19.14
C LEU A 110 25.80 40.21 19.69
N THR A 111 25.89 40.32 21.02
CA THR A 111 26.84 41.21 21.69
C THR A 111 28.23 40.60 21.62
N MET A 112 28.91 40.82 20.49
CA MET A 112 30.33 40.53 20.31
C MET A 112 31.12 41.82 20.59
N PRO A 113 32.14 41.82 21.47
CA PRO A 113 32.90 43.02 21.77
C PRO A 113 33.73 43.40 20.54
N GLY A 114 33.27 44.41 19.78
CA GLY A 114 33.99 44.98 18.63
C GLY A 114 33.26 44.99 17.28
N PHE A 115 32.00 44.56 17.19
CA PHE A 115 31.24 44.58 15.93
C PHE A 115 29.89 45.29 16.11
N ASP A 116 29.88 46.61 15.90
CA ASP A 116 28.67 47.45 16.00
C ASP A 116 28.18 47.80 14.58
N GLN A 117 27.46 46.86 13.96
CA GLN A 117 26.79 47.11 12.67
C GLN A 117 25.28 46.94 12.83
N LYS A 118 24.63 48.05 13.20
CA LYS A 118 23.17 48.17 13.26
C LYS A 118 22.61 48.34 11.85
N ILE A 119 22.34 47.22 11.18
CA ILE A 119 21.65 47.23 9.89
C ILE A 119 20.15 47.19 10.14
N ASN A 120 19.51 48.37 10.15
CA ASN A 120 18.05 48.51 10.28
C ASN A 120 17.38 48.29 8.92
N PHE A 121 16.97 47.05 8.64
CA PHE A 121 16.03 46.78 7.56
C PHE A 121 14.60 46.78 8.12
N ASN A 122 13.86 47.86 7.86
CA ASN A 122 12.48 48.02 8.30
C ASN A 122 11.52 47.20 7.41
N PHE A 123 11.57 45.87 7.52
CA PHE A 123 10.54 44.99 6.98
C PHE A 123 9.56 44.65 8.12
N ASN A 124 8.29 45.05 7.96
CA ASN A 124 7.20 44.68 8.87
C ASN A 124 6.87 43.18 8.75
N LEU A 125 7.79 42.33 9.20
CA LEU A 125 7.65 40.86 9.21
C LEU A 125 6.81 40.38 10.40
N ASP A 126 6.55 41.25 11.38
CA ASP A 126 5.80 40.94 12.61
C ASP A 126 4.36 40.49 12.35
N LYS A 127 3.79 40.89 11.20
CA LYS A 127 2.44 40.46 10.80
C LYS A 127 2.39 39.01 10.28
N TYR A 128 3.51 38.49 9.78
CA TYR A 128 3.58 37.17 9.14
C TYR A 128 4.35 36.14 9.99
N ILE A 129 5.34 36.59 10.77
CA ILE A 129 6.15 35.78 11.66
C ILE A 129 5.57 35.86 13.08
N THR A 130 4.43 35.19 13.28
CA THR A 130 3.88 34.95 14.61
C THR A 130 4.50 33.69 15.22
N PRO A 131 4.57 33.56 16.57
CA PRO A 131 5.07 32.34 17.21
C PRO A 131 4.33 31.08 16.73
N THR A 132 3.01 31.17 16.54
CA THR A 132 2.18 30.07 16.04
C THR A 132 2.58 29.63 14.64
N THR A 133 2.89 30.56 13.73
CA THR A 133 3.32 30.22 12.36
C THR A 133 4.69 29.57 12.35
N VAL A 134 5.63 30.05 13.18
CA VAL A 134 6.96 29.43 13.31
C VAL A 134 6.87 28.01 13.88
N TYR A 135 6.10 27.80 14.95
CA TYR A 135 5.94 26.46 15.53
C TYR A 135 5.22 25.48 14.59
N SER A 136 4.19 25.94 13.88
CA SER A 136 3.49 25.11 12.90
C SER A 136 4.41 24.72 11.74
N PHE A 137 5.26 25.66 11.30
CA PHE A 137 6.25 25.42 10.26
C PHE A 137 7.30 24.38 10.71
N LEU A 138 7.88 24.56 11.90
CA LEU A 138 8.85 23.60 12.47
C LEU A 138 8.24 22.22 12.70
N PHE A 139 6.97 22.14 13.11
CA PHE A 139 6.27 20.88 13.28
C PHE A 139 6.08 20.14 11.95
N ALA A 140 5.64 20.84 10.91
CA ALA A 140 5.52 20.27 9.57
C ALA A 140 6.89 19.79 9.05
N ASP A 141 7.93 20.59 9.26
CA ASP A 141 9.29 20.27 8.86
C ASP A 141 9.82 19.01 9.58
N LEU A 142 9.56 18.88 10.88
CA LEU A 142 9.96 17.70 11.66
C LEU A 142 9.25 16.43 11.20
N VAL A 143 7.94 16.50 10.92
CA VAL A 143 7.16 15.35 10.43
C VAL A 143 7.68 14.89 9.06
N ILE A 144 7.91 15.83 8.14
CA ILE A 144 8.46 15.53 6.81
C ILE A 144 9.88 14.94 6.92
N GLY A 145 10.72 15.51 7.79
CA GLY A 145 12.06 15.00 8.06
C GLY A 145 12.05 13.56 8.59
N LEU A 146 11.09 13.22 9.46
CA LEU A 146 10.96 11.88 10.02
C LEU A 146 10.47 10.85 8.98
N ILE A 147 9.52 11.24 8.12
CA ILE A 147 9.09 10.42 6.98
C ILE A 147 10.25 10.17 6.01
N PHE A 148 11.04 11.21 5.74
CA PHE A 148 12.22 11.10 4.88
C PHE A 148 13.28 10.18 5.49
N LEU A 149 13.54 10.31 6.80
CA LEU A 149 14.46 9.45 7.54
C LEU A 149 14.02 7.98 7.50
N ASP A 150 12.73 7.71 7.73
CA ASP A 150 12.18 6.35 7.67
C ASP A 150 12.36 5.73 6.27
N ARG A 151 12.07 6.49 5.22
CA ARG A 151 12.33 6.06 3.83
C ARG A 151 13.81 5.78 3.59
N PHE A 152 14.70 6.67 4.03
CA PHE A 152 16.14 6.52 3.86
C PHE A 152 16.69 5.28 4.60
N LEU A 153 16.22 5.02 5.82
CA LEU A 153 16.57 3.83 6.59
C LEU A 153 16.07 2.55 5.91
N ARG A 154 14.81 2.54 5.44
CA ARG A 154 14.23 1.39 4.73
C ARG A 154 15.02 1.02 3.48
N ASP A 155 15.41 2.01 2.68
CA ASP A 155 16.21 1.79 1.48
C ASP A 155 17.60 1.21 1.80
N LYS A 156 18.24 1.67 2.88
CA LYS A 156 19.53 1.11 3.35
C LYS A 156 19.40 -0.31 3.90
N ILE A 157 18.35 -0.60 4.67
CA ILE A 157 18.10 -1.94 5.22
C ILE A 157 17.84 -2.95 4.08
N VAL A 158 17.09 -2.55 3.06
CA VAL A 158 16.84 -3.41 1.88
C VAL A 158 18.11 -3.66 1.07
N GLN A 159 19.01 -2.67 0.96
CA GLN A 159 20.32 -2.88 0.29
C GLN A 159 21.25 -3.79 1.09
N SER A 160 21.25 -3.71 2.43
CA SER A 160 22.09 -4.56 3.29
C SER A 160 21.71 -6.04 3.25
N LYS A 161 20.47 -6.40 2.89
CA LYS A 161 20.01 -7.79 2.79
C LYS A 161 20.32 -8.43 1.42
N LYS A 162 20.86 -7.65 0.47
CA LYS A 162 21.21 -8.10 -0.88
C LYS A 162 22.71 -8.41 -1.08
N ILE A 163 23.50 -8.31 -0.01
CA ILE A 163 24.93 -8.66 0.02
C ILE A 163 25.09 -9.94 0.83
#